data_AF-A0A090LBY4-F1
#
_entry.id   AF-A0A090LBY4-F1
#
_cell.length_a   1.000
_cell.length_b   1.000
_cell.length_c   1.000
_cell.angle_alpha   90.00
_cell.angle_beta   90.00
_cell.angle_gamma   90.00
#
_symmetry.space_group_name_H-M   'P 1'
#
loop_
_entity.id
_entity.type
_entity.pdbx_description
1 polymer ?
#
loop_
_entity_poly.entity_id
_entity_poly.type
_entity_poly.pdbx_seq_one_letter_code
_entity_poly.pdbx_strand_id
1 'polypeptide(L)'
;MNFTRLISQRVLTTLEKAKIVCWFEETNSFAIVKRRYVSEFGMEPPSVDLVKNLHKRFLETGSVTDVASKDTIPMGVLHKPHNFDSSPTRM
;
A
#
# COMPACT_ATOMS: atom_id res chain seq x y z
N MET A 1 -5.33 12.59 35.47
CA MET A 1 -4.69 12.97 34.20
C MET A 1 -5.28 12.10 33.10
N ASN A 2 -6.22 12.63 32.32
CA ASN A 2 -6.86 11.89 31.23
C ASN A 2 -6.03 12.11 29.97
N PHE A 3 -5.20 11.14 29.60
CA PHE A 3 -4.58 11.10 28.29
C PHE A 3 -5.65 10.69 27.29
N THR A 4 -6.34 11.66 26.70
CA THR A 4 -7.13 11.44 25.49
C THR A 4 -6.16 11.05 24.38
N ARG A 5 -5.92 9.74 24.26
CA ARG A 5 -5.21 9.12 23.14
C ARG A 5 -6.07 9.40 21.91
N LEU A 6 -5.85 10.55 21.27
CA LEU A 6 -6.35 10.82 19.94
C LEU A 6 -5.77 9.72 19.05
N ILE A 7 -6.55 8.67 18.81
CA ILE A 7 -6.27 7.66 17.80
C ILE A 7 -6.48 8.38 16.46
N SER A 8 -5.56 9.28 16.13
CA SER A 8 -5.41 9.74 14.76
C SER A 8 -4.96 8.50 14.00
N GLN A 9 -5.89 7.84 13.31
CA GLN A 9 -5.59 6.73 12.41
C GLN A 9 -4.69 7.24 11.29
N ARG A 10 -3.38 7.29 11.58
CA ARG A 10 -2.36 7.65 10.61
C ARG A 10 -2.37 6.57 9.54
N VAL A 11 -2.60 6.98 8.30
CA VAL A 11 -2.45 6.10 7.15
C VAL A 11 -0.97 5.83 6.98
N LEU A 12 -0.58 4.56 7.08
CA LEU A 12 0.79 4.13 6.80
C LEU A 12 1.06 4.28 5.29
N THR A 13 2.19 4.89 4.97
CA THR A 13 2.74 4.94 3.63
C THR A 13 3.09 3.53 3.13
N THR A 14 3.16 3.36 1.80
CA THR A 14 3.56 2.09 1.19
C THR A 14 4.93 1.61 1.69
N LEU A 15 5.87 2.55 1.86
CA LEU A 15 7.21 2.24 2.37
C LEU A 15 7.17 1.74 3.83
N GLU A 16 6.42 2.42 4.69
CA GLU A 16 6.22 1.99 6.08
C GLU A 16 5.62 0.57 6.10
N LYS A 17 4.56 0.32 5.33
CA LYS A 17 3.93 -1.01 5.22
C LYS A 17 4.92 -2.08 4.73
N ALA A 18 5.71 -1.79 3.69
CA ALA A 18 6.71 -2.71 3.15
C ALA A 18 7.77 -3.08 4.20
N LYS A 19 8.35 -2.08 4.90
CA LYS A 19 9.35 -2.32 5.94
C LYS A 19 8.78 -3.14 7.10
N ILE A 20 7.55 -2.84 7.53
CA ILE A 20 6.86 -3.58 8.59
C ILE A 20 6.73 -5.06 8.23
N VAL A 21 6.22 -5.36 7.03
CA VAL A 21 6.03 -6.74 6.57
C VAL A 21 7.37 -7.46 6.47
N CYS A 22 8.39 -6.81 5.90
CA CYS A 22 9.74 -7.37 5.79
C CYS A 22 10.35 -7.71 7.16
N TRP A 23 10.34 -6.78 8.12
CA TRP A 23 10.86 -7.05 9.46
C TRP A 23 10.06 -8.10 10.23
N PHE A 24 8.75 -8.12 10.04
CA PHE A 24 7.89 -9.10 10.68
C PHE A 24 8.15 -10.50 10.13
N GLU A 25 8.31 -10.64 8.81
CA GLU A 25 8.67 -11.91 8.18
C GLU A 25 10.05 -12.40 8.63
N GLU A 26 11.05 -11.51 8.70
CA GLU A 26 12.42 -11.86 9.11
C GLU A 26 12.51 -12.33 10.57
N THR A 27 11.77 -11.68 11.46
CA THR A 27 11.99 -11.81 12.91
C THR A 27 10.86 -12.50 13.65
N ASN A 28 9.69 -12.60 13.02
CA ASN A 28 8.43 -13.08 13.61
C ASN A 28 8.14 -12.46 15.00
N SER A 29 8.56 -11.20 15.20
CA SER A 29 8.55 -10.56 16.51
C SER A 29 8.09 -9.10 16.43
N PHE A 30 6.94 -8.82 17.02
CA PHE A 30 6.39 -7.46 17.09
C PHE A 30 7.28 -6.50 17.88
N ALA A 31 8.00 -7.00 18.89
CA ALA A 31 8.90 -6.17 19.67
C ALA A 31 10.06 -5.62 18.81
N ILE A 32 10.58 -6.45 17.88
CA ILE A 32 11.63 -6.05 16.95
C ILE A 32 11.10 -5.08 15.91
N VAL A 33 9.94 -5.38 15.30
CA VAL A 33 9.26 -4.48 14.36
C VAL A 33 9.01 -3.11 15.00
N LYS A 34 8.52 -3.09 16.25
CA LYS A 34 8.28 -1.89 17.04
C LYS A 34 9.55 -1.06 17.19
N ARG A 35 10.65 -1.69 17.61
CA ARG A 35 11.94 -1.05 17.83
C ARG A 35 12.53 -0.48 16.54
N ARG A 36 12.51 -1.28 15.46
CA ARG A 36 12.99 -0.84 14.14
C ARG A 36 12.14 0.31 13.59
N TYR A 37 10.82 0.26 13.75
CA TYR A 37 9.92 1.33 13.30
C TYR A 37 10.21 2.66 14.01
N VAL A 38 10.37 2.65 15.34
CA VAL A 38 10.73 3.85 16.10
C VAL A 38 12.12 4.35 15.69
N SER A 39 13.08 3.45 15.47
CA SER A 39 14.44 3.81 15.07
C SER A 39 14.51 4.45 13.67
N GLU A 40 13.68 3.99 12.74
CA GLU A 40 13.70 4.41 11.34
C GLU A 40 12.84 5.63 11.08
N PHE A 41 11.66 5.70 11.71
CA PHE A 41 10.67 6.73 11.45
C PHE A 41 10.49 7.72 12.61
N GLY A 42 11.04 7.45 13.80
CA GLY A 42 10.91 8.33 14.96
C GLY A 42 9.49 8.47 15.50
N MET A 43 8.57 7.58 15.14
CA MET A 43 7.15 7.69 15.42
C MET A 43 6.57 6.53 16.22
N GLU A 44 5.37 6.74 16.76
CA GLU A 44 4.64 5.68 17.44
C GLU A 44 4.38 4.53 16.45
N PRO A 45 4.75 3.30 16.82
CA PRO A 45 4.64 2.14 15.97
C PRO A 45 3.19 1.68 15.82
N PRO A 46 2.86 1.02 14.70
CA PRO A 46 1.52 0.53 14.43
C PRO A 46 1.06 -0.52 15.45
N SER A 47 -0.26 -0.69 15.55
CA SER A 47 -0.85 -1.73 16.41
C SER A 47 -0.46 -3.13 15.93
N VAL A 48 -0.42 -4.08 16.86
CA VAL A 48 -0.11 -5.50 16.59
C VAL A 48 -1.10 -6.07 15.57
N ASP A 49 -2.38 -5.72 15.69
CA ASP A 49 -3.43 -6.18 14.76
C ASP A 49 -3.20 -5.66 13.34
N LEU A 50 -2.73 -4.42 13.19
CA LEU A 50 -2.41 -3.85 11.89
C LEU A 50 -1.22 -4.56 11.23
N VAL A 51 -0.18 -4.86 12.01
CA VAL A 51 1.00 -5.61 11.52
C VAL A 51 0.59 -7.01 11.05
N LYS A 52 -0.22 -7.72 11.84
CA LYS A 52 -0.75 -9.04 11.46
C LYS A 52 -1.61 -8.98 10.20
N ASN A 53 -2.48 -8.00 10.10
CA ASN A 53 -3.35 -7.85 8.94
C ASN A 53 -2.55 -7.51 7.67
N LEU A 54 -1.55 -6.64 7.76
CA LEU A 54 -0.63 -6.33 6.65
C LEU A 54 0.13 -7.57 6.20
N HIS A 55 0.68 -8.33 7.14
CA HIS A 55 1.42 -9.56 6.84
C HIS A 55 0.51 -10.61 6.18
N LYS A 56 -0.67 -10.86 6.75
CA LYS A 56 -1.66 -11.78 6.18
C LYS A 56 -2.03 -11.38 4.75
N ARG A 57 -2.36 -10.11 4.51
CA ARG A 57 -2.72 -9.61 3.17
C ARG A 57 -1.56 -9.72 2.20
N PHE A 58 -0.33 -9.49 2.64
CA PHE A 58 0.84 -9.67 1.82
C PHE A 58 1.02 -11.14 1.41
N LEU A 59 0.80 -12.10 2.32
CA LEU A 59 0.84 -13.52 1.99
C LEU A 59 -0.27 -13.94 0.99
N GLU A 60 -1.45 -13.32 1.08
CA GLU A 60 -2.58 -13.62 0.20
C GLU A 60 -2.47 -12.98 -1.19
N THR A 61 -1.94 -11.76 -1.27
CA THR A 61 -1.99 -10.92 -2.50
C THR A 61 -0.62 -10.61 -3.10
N GLY A 62 0.47 -10.83 -2.36
CA GLY A 62 1.81 -10.38 -2.71
C GLY A 62 2.01 -8.85 -2.65
N SER A 63 1.01 -8.10 -2.19
CA SER A 63 1.04 -6.63 -2.19
C SER A 63 0.89 -6.03 -0.79
N VAL A 64 1.57 -4.91 -0.58
CA VAL A 64 1.46 -4.06 0.62
C VAL A 64 0.64 -2.79 0.37
N THR A 65 0.23 -2.54 -0.88
CA THR A 65 -0.65 -1.42 -1.22
C THR A 65 -2.11 -1.82 -1.06
N ASP A 66 -2.93 -0.86 -0.63
CA ASP A 66 -4.36 -0.99 -0.85
C ASP A 66 -4.58 -0.81 -2.34
N VAL A 67 -4.99 -1.89 -3.01
CA VAL A 67 -5.35 -1.86 -4.43
C VAL A 67 -6.47 -0.85 -4.56
N ALA A 68 -6.14 0.39 -4.96
CA ALA A 68 -7.14 1.27 -5.51
C ALA A 68 -7.58 0.59 -6.80
N SER A 69 -8.79 0.06 -6.83
CA SER A 69 -9.40 -0.64 -7.96
C SER A 69 -9.62 0.26 -9.19
N LYS A 70 -8.68 1.14 -9.54
CA LYS A 70 -8.80 2.10 -10.63
C LYS A 70 -8.15 1.65 -11.93
N ASP A 71 -7.34 0.60 -11.92
CA ASP A 71 -6.76 0.04 -13.14
C ASP A 71 -7.30 -1.37 -13.41
N THR A 72 -8.62 -1.54 -13.34
CA THR A 72 -9.27 -2.64 -14.09
C THR A 72 -9.21 -2.27 -15.57
N ILE A 73 -8.06 -2.42 -16.20
CA ILE A 73 -8.03 -2.54 -17.66
C ILE A 73 -8.56 -3.94 -17.94
N PRO A 74 -9.76 -4.11 -18.53
CA PRO A 74 -10.22 -5.42 -18.93
C PRO A 74 -9.19 -5.99 -19.92
N MET A 75 -8.52 -7.06 -19.51
CA MET A 75 -7.70 -7.90 -20.38
C MET A 75 -8.60 -8.37 -21.55
N GLY A 76 -8.54 -7.66 -22.67
CA GLY A 76 -9.37 -7.96 -23.83
C GLY A 76 -9.83 -6.76 -24.69
N VAL A 77 -9.61 -5.50 -24.30
CA VAL A 77 -9.94 -4.37 -25.19
C VAL A 77 -8.81 -4.16 -26.20
N LEU A 78 -8.94 -4.84 -27.35
CA LEU A 78 -8.21 -4.52 -28.57
C LEU A 78 -8.66 -3.12 -29.02
N HIS A 79 -7.83 -2.10 -28.81
CA HIS A 79 -8.07 -0.78 -29.37
C HIS A 79 -8.13 -0.91 -30.90
N LYS A 80 -9.33 -0.68 -31.46
CA LYS A 80 -9.52 -0.56 -32.91
C LYS A 80 -8.63 0.58 -33.42
N PRO A 81 -7.81 0.40 -34.47
CA PRO A 81 -6.97 1.47 -34.97
C PRO A 81 -7.84 2.64 -35.41
N HIS A 82 -7.51 3.81 -34.88
CA HIS A 82 -8.13 5.07 -35.23
C HIS A 82 -7.76 5.41 -36.68
N ASN A 83 -8.68 5.21 -37.62
CA ASN A 83 -8.51 5.63 -39.00
C ASN A 83 -8.46 7.16 -39.02
N PHE A 84 -7.31 7.70 -39.42
CA PHE A 84 -7.13 9.11 -39.73
C PHE A 84 -7.93 9.41 -41.00
N ASP A 85 -9.09 10.03 -40.86
CA ASP A 85 -9.86 10.51 -42.01
C ASP A 85 -9.22 11.80 -42.50
N SER A 86 -8.34 11.68 -43.49
CA SER A 86 -7.75 12.81 -44.19
C SER A 86 -8.82 13.48 -45.05
N SER A 87 -9.49 14.50 -44.50
CA SER A 87 -10.36 15.39 -45.26
C SER A 87 -9.54 16.21 -46.27
N PRO A 88 -9.89 16.25 -47.57
CA PRO A 88 -9.19 17.08 -48.53
C PRO A 88 -9.65 18.53 -48.36
N THR A 89 -8.68 19.43 -48.16
CA THR A 89 -8.89 20.88 -48.12
C THR A 89 -9.41 21.36 -49.47
N ARG A 90 -10.62 21.92 -49.45
CA ARG A 90 -11.27 22.59 -50.58
C ARG A 90 -10.56 23.93 -50.85
N MET A 91 -10.02 24.11 -52.05
CA MET A 91 -9.87 25.42 -52.71
C MET A 91 -10.43 25.31 -54.12
#